data_AF-A0A8T0TCW2-F1
#
_entry.id   AF-A0A8T0TCW2-F1
#
_cell.length_a   1.000
_cell.length_b   1.000
_cell.length_c   1.000
_cell.angle_alpha   90.00
_cell.angle_beta   90.00
_cell.angle_gamma   90.00
#
_symmetry.space_group_name_H-M   'P 1'
#
loop_
_entity.id
_entity.type
_entity.pdbx_description
1 polymer ?
#
loop_
_entity_poly.entity_id
_entity_poly.type
_entity_poly.pdbx_seq_one_letter_code
_entity_poly.pdbx_strand_id
1 'polypeptide(L)'
;MRMLRWFCGHTRRDRVRNEAIRKRVGVAPIEEKLTQHRLRWFGHIQRRPPEAPGGRGRPKLTWDESVKRDLKNWDISEELALDRSAWRLAINVPEP
;
A
#
# COMPACT_ATOMS: atom_id res chain seq x y z
N MET A 1 1.28 16.74 0.36
CA MET A 1 1.03 17.58 1.57
C MET A 1 0.78 19.06 1.31
N ARG A 2 1.36 19.69 0.28
CA ARG A 2 1.13 21.13 -0.02
C ARG A 2 -0.35 21.46 -0.25
N MET A 3 -1.03 20.70 -1.10
CA MET A 3 -2.47 20.86 -1.36
C MET A 3 -3.32 20.64 -0.11
N LEU A 4 -3.09 19.55 0.62
CA LEU A 4 -3.83 19.25 1.86
C LEU A 4 -3.65 20.33 2.93
N ARG A 5 -2.44 20.88 3.06
CA ARG A 5 -2.16 21.99 3.97
C ARG A 5 -2.87 23.26 3.52
N TRP A 6 -2.81 23.59 2.23
CA TRP A 6 -3.50 24.75 1.67
C TRP A 6 -5.01 24.66 1.87
N PHE A 7 -5.62 23.52 1.58
CA PHE A 7 -7.04 23.25 1.82
C PHE A 7 -7.44 23.46 3.30
N CYS A 8 -6.55 23.08 4.23
CA CYS A 8 -6.78 23.27 5.66
C CYS A 8 -6.36 24.65 6.21
N GLY A 9 -5.90 25.58 5.36
CA GLY A 9 -5.43 26.91 5.76
C GLY A 9 -4.05 26.93 6.46
N HIS A 10 -3.28 25.84 6.38
CA HIS A 10 -1.98 25.72 7.04
C HIS A 10 -0.82 26.12 6.12
N THR A 11 0.05 26.95 6.67
CA THR A 11 1.31 27.40 6.07
C THR A 11 2.51 26.61 6.63
N ARG A 12 3.72 26.91 6.14
CA ARG A 12 4.95 26.32 6.71
C ARG A 12 5.28 26.87 8.11
N ARG A 13 4.79 28.06 8.47
CA ARG A 13 5.05 28.70 9.77
C ARG A 13 4.34 28.01 10.92
N ASP A 14 3.20 27.37 10.65
CA ASP A 14 2.38 26.72 11.67
C ASP A 14 3.04 25.45 12.25
N ARG A 15 4.08 24.93 11.59
CA ARG A 15 4.86 23.75 12.02
C ARG A 15 4.00 22.52 12.41
N VAL A 16 2.76 22.46 11.91
CA VAL A 16 1.83 21.36 12.17
C VAL A 16 2.38 20.09 11.52
N ARG A 17 2.37 18.97 12.25
CA ARG A 17 2.82 17.66 11.76
C ARG A 17 1.94 17.15 10.61
N ASN A 18 2.50 16.42 9.66
CA ASN A 18 1.74 15.91 8.51
C ASN A 18 0.64 14.94 8.93
N GLU A 19 0.88 14.17 10.01
CA GLU A 19 -0.08 13.23 10.59
C GLU A 19 -1.35 13.95 11.04
N ALA A 20 -1.21 15.12 11.67
CA ALA A 20 -2.35 15.93 12.10
C ALA A 20 -3.18 16.45 10.92
N ILE A 21 -2.53 16.87 9.83
CA ILE A 21 -3.22 17.31 8.60
C ILE A 21 -3.97 16.14 7.96
N ARG A 22 -3.33 14.97 7.85
CA ARG A 22 -3.94 13.76 7.29
C ARG A 22 -5.14 13.28 8.11
N LYS A 23 -5.01 13.25 9.44
CA LYS A 23 -6.10 12.92 10.36
C LYS A 23 -7.29 13.88 10.21
N ARG A 24 -7.04 15.16 9.98
CA ARG A 24 -8.10 16.15 9.77
C ARG A 24 -8.84 15.97 8.44
N VAL A 25 -8.14 15.57 7.37
CA VAL A 25 -8.74 15.43 6.03
C VAL A 25 -9.30 14.03 5.78
N GLY A 26 -8.98 13.04 6.62
CA GLY A 26 -9.40 11.65 6.39
C GLY A 26 -8.56 10.97 5.31
N VAL A 27 -7.25 11.23 5.25
CA VAL A 27 -6.36 10.68 4.20
C VAL A 27 -5.33 9.75 4.81
N ALA A 28 -5.28 8.50 4.34
CA ALA A 28 -4.28 7.54 4.78
C ALA A 28 -2.83 7.95 4.41
N PRO A 29 -1.81 7.47 5.15
CA PRO A 29 -0.41 7.63 4.77
C PRO A 29 -0.10 7.06 3.38
N ILE A 30 0.78 7.74 2.65
CA ILE A 30 1.17 7.31 1.30
C ILE A 30 1.86 5.94 1.31
N GLU A 31 2.61 5.64 2.36
CA GLU A 31 3.32 4.37 2.53
C GLU A 31 2.35 3.18 2.59
N GLU A 32 1.22 3.34 3.28
CA GLU A 32 0.17 2.33 3.34
C GLU A 32 -0.48 2.12 1.98
N LYS A 33 -0.75 3.20 1.22
CA LYS A 33 -1.29 3.10 -0.14
C LYS A 33 -0.32 2.45 -1.13
N LEU A 34 0.97 2.75 -1.02
CA LEU A 34 2.00 2.10 -1.83
C LEU A 34 2.08 0.60 -1.51
N THR A 35 1.99 0.24 -0.22
CA THR A 35 1.97 -1.15 0.24
C THR A 35 0.72 -1.88 -0.27
N GLN A 36 -0.46 -1.27 -0.13
CA GLN A 36 -1.71 -1.79 -0.69
C GLN A 36 -1.58 -2.05 -2.20
N HIS A 37 -1.01 -1.12 -2.97
CA HIS A 37 -0.85 -1.28 -4.41
C HIS A 37 0.08 -2.46 -4.76
N ARG A 38 1.19 -2.61 -4.02
CA ARG A 38 2.11 -3.74 -4.18
C ARG A 38 1.44 -5.08 -3.87
N LEU A 39 0.68 -5.17 -2.78
CA LEU A 39 -0.08 -6.38 -2.42
C LEU A 39 -1.24 -6.66 -3.40
N ARG A 40 -1.90 -5.64 -3.94
CA ARG A 40 -2.89 -5.81 -5.02
C ARG A 40 -2.27 -6.49 -6.24
N TRP A 41 -1.08 -6.05 -6.64
CA TRP A 41 -0.35 -6.66 -7.75
C TRP A 41 0.11 -8.09 -7.43
N PHE A 42 0.58 -8.34 -6.21
CA PHE A 42 0.95 -9.68 -5.76
C PHE A 42 -0.23 -10.66 -5.87
N GLY A 43 -1.39 -10.32 -5.30
CA GLY A 43 -2.55 -11.18 -5.42
C GLY A 43 -3.04 -11.37 -6.86
N HIS A 44 -2.80 -10.40 -7.75
CA HIS A 44 -3.05 -10.60 -9.18
C HIS A 44 -2.12 -11.68 -9.78
N ILE A 45 -0.82 -11.62 -9.46
CA ILE A 45 0.16 -12.62 -9.90
C ILE A 45 -0.19 -14.02 -9.39
N GLN A 46 -0.51 -14.18 -8.09
CA GLN A 46 -0.80 -15.49 -7.50
C GLN A 46 -2.02 -16.19 -8.10
N ARG A 47 -2.98 -15.43 -8.66
CA ARG A 47 -4.20 -15.98 -9.27
C ARG A 47 -4.09 -16.14 -10.79
N ARG A 48 -2.95 -15.79 -11.38
CA ARG A 48 -2.74 -15.91 -12.82
C ARG A 48 -2.43 -17.36 -13.19
N PRO A 49 -3.09 -17.94 -14.22
CA PRO A 49 -2.74 -19.26 -14.71
C PRO A 49 -1.30 -19.29 -15.27
N PRO A 50 -0.61 -20.44 -15.23
CA PRO A 50 0.84 -20.57 -15.48
C PRO A 50 1.31 -20.31 -16.94
N GLU A 51 0.53 -19.68 -17.81
CA GLU A 51 0.83 -19.57 -19.25
C GLU A 51 1.52 -18.26 -19.68
N ALA A 52 2.39 -17.66 -18.87
CA ALA A 52 3.03 -16.43 -19.34
C ALA A 52 4.44 -16.15 -18.83
N PRO A 53 5.32 -15.62 -19.71
CA PRO A 53 6.71 -15.35 -19.37
C PRO A 53 6.80 -14.29 -18.28
N GLY A 54 7.43 -14.66 -17.15
CA GLY A 54 7.79 -13.73 -16.08
C GLY A 54 8.80 -12.69 -16.60
N GLY A 55 8.50 -11.42 -16.39
CA GLY A 55 9.33 -10.30 -16.86
C GLY A 55 10.75 -10.33 -16.28
N ARG A 56 11.74 -10.01 -17.10
CA ARG A 56 13.17 -9.94 -16.75
C ARG A 56 13.53 -8.62 -16.06
N GLY A 57 14.23 -8.70 -14.92
CA GLY A 57 15.01 -7.58 -14.35
C GLY A 57 15.28 -7.69 -12.84
N ARG A 58 16.53 -7.47 -12.40
CA ARG A 58 16.97 -7.58 -10.99
C ARG A 58 17.32 -6.21 -10.37
N PRO A 59 16.55 -5.72 -9.40
CA PRO A 59 16.95 -4.61 -8.51
C PRO A 59 17.56 -5.11 -7.19
N LYS A 60 18.22 -4.21 -6.43
CA LYS A 60 19.02 -4.46 -5.20
C LYS A 60 18.22 -4.89 -3.95
N LEU A 61 16.90 -5.04 -4.06
CA LEU A 61 15.99 -5.78 -3.18
C LEU A 61 15.01 -6.46 -4.14
N THR A 62 14.84 -7.78 -4.02
CA THR A 62 13.88 -8.48 -4.88
C THR A 62 12.47 -7.99 -4.55
N TRP A 63 11.62 -7.82 -5.57
CA TRP A 63 10.21 -7.49 -5.37
C TRP A 63 9.57 -8.45 -4.36
N ASP A 64 9.98 -9.71 -4.38
CA ASP A 64 9.62 -10.75 -3.42
C ASP A 64 9.96 -10.40 -1.97
N GLU A 65 11.16 -9.91 -1.67
CA GLU A 65 11.53 -9.48 -0.31
C GLU A 65 10.66 -8.32 0.19
N SER A 66 10.31 -7.39 -0.71
CA SER A 66 9.42 -6.27 -0.38
C SER A 66 8.00 -6.75 -0.07
N VAL A 67 7.48 -7.68 -0.87
CA VAL A 67 6.17 -8.30 -0.63
C VAL A 67 6.17 -9.09 0.68
N LYS A 68 7.19 -9.94 0.93
CA LYS A 68 7.30 -10.72 2.17
C LYS A 68 7.31 -9.83 3.41
N ARG A 69 8.02 -8.70 3.35
CA ARG A 69 8.03 -7.73 4.45
C ARG A 69 6.66 -7.10 4.66
N ASP A 70 5.95 -6.74 3.60
CA ASP A 70 4.62 -6.15 3.72
C ASP A 70 3.59 -7.11 4.30
N LEU A 71 3.59 -8.36 3.82
CA LEU A 71 2.75 -9.43 4.34
C LEU A 71 2.99 -9.62 5.83
N LYS A 72 4.25 -9.62 6.26
CA LYS A 72 4.62 -9.68 7.67
C LYS A 72 4.17 -8.44 8.45
N ASN A 73 4.36 -7.24 7.89
CA ASN A 73 4.00 -6.00 8.56
C ASN A 73 2.48 -5.86 8.76
N TRP A 74 1.69 -6.44 7.86
CA TRP A 74 0.22 -6.37 7.88
C TRP A 74 -0.42 -7.64 8.45
N ASP A 75 0.39 -8.61 8.86
CA ASP A 75 -0.03 -9.91 9.39
C ASP A 75 -1.00 -10.65 8.43
N ILE A 76 -0.66 -10.64 7.14
CA ILE A 76 -1.46 -11.29 6.08
C ILE A 76 -0.75 -12.54 5.59
N SER A 77 -1.45 -13.68 5.62
CA SER A 77 -0.97 -14.92 5.01
C SER A 77 -0.94 -14.82 3.48
N GLU A 78 0.14 -15.32 2.87
CA GLU A 78 0.28 -15.42 1.43
C GLU A 78 -0.84 -16.26 0.78
N GLU A 79 -1.29 -17.32 1.46
CA GLU A 79 -2.34 -18.23 0.97
C GLU A 79 -3.69 -17.52 0.79
N LEU A 80 -3.92 -16.46 1.56
CA LEU A 80 -5.12 -15.63 1.46
C LEU A 80 -5.24 -14.97 0.08
N ALA A 81 -4.15 -14.86 -0.68
CA ALA A 81 -4.16 -14.33 -2.03
C ALA A 81 -5.01 -15.16 -3.00
N LEU A 82 -5.29 -16.43 -2.70
CA LEU A 82 -6.15 -17.27 -3.54
C LEU A 82 -7.63 -16.89 -3.43
N ASP A 83 -8.09 -16.51 -2.23
CA ASP A 83 -9.44 -15.97 -2.03
C ASP A 83 -9.49 -14.49 -2.41
N ARG A 84 -10.13 -14.18 -3.53
CA ARG A 84 -10.25 -12.81 -4.03
C ARG A 84 -11.00 -11.88 -3.07
N SER A 85 -12.01 -12.39 -2.38
CA SER A 85 -12.85 -11.59 -1.49
C SER A 85 -12.11 -11.27 -0.19
N ALA A 86 -11.54 -12.30 0.44
CA ALA A 86 -10.76 -12.14 1.66
C ALA A 86 -9.49 -11.32 1.42
N TRP A 87 -8.80 -11.52 0.30
CA TRP A 87 -7.65 -10.70 -0.10
C TRP A 87 -8.00 -9.22 -0.22
N ARG A 88 -9.14 -8.90 -0.85
CA ARG A 88 -9.55 -7.51 -1.07
C ARG A 88 -9.89 -6.81 0.24
N LEU A 89 -10.43 -7.54 1.21
CA LEU A 89 -10.70 -7.05 2.56
C LEU A 89 -9.40 -6.85 3.34
N ALA A 90 -8.50 -7.84 3.32
CA ALA A 90 -7.25 -7.83 4.09
C ALA A 90 -6.29 -6.69 3.66
N ILE A 91 -6.20 -6.41 2.36
CA ILE A 91 -5.32 -5.33 1.86
C ILE A 91 -6.00 -3.96 1.83
N ASN A 92 -7.22 -3.83 2.33
CA ASN A 92 -7.94 -2.56 2.28
C ASN A 92 -7.34 -1.56 3.26
N VAL A 93 -6.78 -0.46 2.74
CA VAL A 93 -6.40 0.70 3.56
C VAL A 93 -7.64 1.59 3.66
N PRO A 94 -8.33 1.59 4.82
CA PRO A 94 -9.46 2.47 5.02
C PRO A 94 -9.01 3.92 4.91
N GLU A 95 -9.82 4.76 4.27
CA GLU A 95 -9.72 6.20 4.48
C GLU A 95 -10.40 6.49 5.82
N PRO A 96 -9.72 7.15 6.77
CA PRO A 96 -10.29 7.47 8.08
C PRO A 96 -11.42 8.50 8.04
#